data_AF-A0A7S1LE79-F1
#
_entry.id   AF-A0A7S1LE79-F1
#
_cell.length_a   1.000
_cell.length_b   1.000
_cell.length_c   1.000
_cell.angle_alpha   90.00
_cell.angle_beta   90.00
_cell.angle_gamma   90.00
#
_symmetry.space_group_name_H-M   'P 1'
#
loop_
_entity.id
_entity.type
_entity.pdbx_description
1 polymer ?
#
loop_
_entity_poly.entity_id
_entity_poly.type
_entity_poly.pdbx_seq_one_letter_code
_entity_poly.pdbx_strand_id
1 'polypeptide(L)'
;WELEGLALSAVASDANDHDDIALPKFHVPQPVMKKFRDFGTRGDTKADEWEEMLLRYYAQFKAKEPDLVRDLSERMQGKYLTDDWHRSVNDYLTKYSEMIKSNLRTLHNELDEADEPVAMRAEFRVKTGMGGGGLSKSGSFCLDETVIAQALTEPPAKRQKTGEGVVKYKAGRVYVSEILRSFVELNPSIIGGSTDVASSSGGHFPSIQGNFLPKEHGKGLPGDCSFASRYIHFGVREHACVAILNGISSYACLIPYCTMFTVFYQYALPAVRMASISKFPILYIGTHDSIDVGEDGPTHQPVEVLPQLRAMPNLLVIRPADVEEIVGAFEVYAEQYTTRRRIH
;
A
#
# COMPACT_ATOMS: atom_id res chain seq x y z
N TRP A 1 7.10 -9.30 -41.68
CA TRP A 1 6.76 -8.57 -40.45
C TRP A 1 8.02 -8.29 -39.66
N GLU A 2 9.05 -7.79 -40.34
CA GLU A 2 10.39 -7.59 -39.81
C GLU A 2 10.67 -6.09 -39.74
N LEU A 3 11.12 -5.65 -38.56
CA LEU A 3 11.95 -4.46 -38.32
C LEU A 3 11.30 -3.06 -38.37
N GLU A 4 10.32 -2.81 -37.49
CA GLU A 4 9.98 -1.44 -37.03
C GLU A 4 10.49 -1.25 -35.60
N GLY A 5 11.75 -0.83 -35.44
CA GLY A 5 12.38 -0.62 -34.13
C GLY A 5 13.90 -0.66 -34.11
N LEU A 6 14.56 -1.04 -35.21
CA LEU A 6 16.00 -0.88 -35.35
C LEU A 6 16.34 0.55 -35.81
N ALA A 7 17.47 1.06 -35.31
CA ALA A 7 18.01 2.35 -35.71
C ALA A 7 18.10 2.43 -37.25
N LEU A 8 17.76 3.61 -37.82
CA LEU A 8 18.02 3.96 -39.21
C LEU A 8 19.54 4.07 -39.46
N SER A 9 20.24 2.94 -39.42
CA SER A 9 21.69 2.87 -39.58
C SER A 9 22.03 2.44 -41.00
N ALA A 10 21.94 3.40 -41.93
CA ALA A 10 22.67 3.50 -43.20
C ALA A 10 21.93 4.41 -44.19
N VAL A 11 20.59 4.50 -44.11
CA VAL A 11 19.72 5.27 -45.03
C VAL A 11 19.41 6.69 -44.54
N ALA A 12 19.96 7.09 -43.39
CA ALA A 12 19.82 8.47 -42.90
C ALA A 12 20.55 9.51 -43.79
N SER A 13 21.38 9.07 -44.75
CA SER A 13 21.89 9.95 -45.82
C SER A 13 20.76 10.40 -46.76
N ASP A 14 19.82 9.51 -47.08
CA ASP A 14 18.79 9.73 -48.09
C ASP A 14 17.54 10.40 -47.50
N ALA A 15 17.36 10.32 -46.17
CA ALA A 15 16.34 11.12 -45.47
C ALA A 15 16.64 12.64 -45.49
N ASN A 16 17.87 13.02 -45.85
CA ASN A 16 18.31 14.40 -46.01
C ASN A 16 18.40 14.84 -47.49
N ASP A 17 17.87 14.07 -48.45
CA ASP A 17 17.89 14.42 -49.88
C ASP A 17 16.95 15.58 -50.28
N HIS A 18 16.28 16.21 -49.30
CA HIS A 18 15.57 17.47 -49.50
C HIS A 18 16.44 18.64 -49.03
N ASP A 19 17.37 19.09 -49.89
CA ASP A 19 18.00 20.42 -49.99
C ASP A 19 18.34 21.28 -48.72
N ASP A 20 18.35 20.70 -47.52
CA ASP A 20 18.68 21.41 -46.28
C ASP A 20 19.78 20.66 -45.51
N ILE A 21 20.93 21.34 -45.39
CA ILE A 21 22.16 21.02 -44.63
C ILE A 21 22.03 19.83 -43.66
N ALA A 22 22.62 18.69 -44.02
CA ALA A 22 22.76 17.55 -43.11
C ALA A 22 23.61 17.93 -41.89
N LEU A 23 22.95 18.24 -40.76
CA LEU A 23 23.60 18.54 -39.49
C LEU A 23 24.27 17.26 -38.91
N PRO A 24 25.43 17.38 -38.23
CA PRO A 24 26.06 16.22 -37.60
C PRO A 24 25.17 15.53 -36.56
N LYS A 25 25.38 14.22 -36.33
CA LYS A 25 24.71 13.49 -35.24
C LYS A 25 24.92 14.21 -33.90
N PHE A 26 23.85 14.35 -33.12
CA PHE A 26 23.83 15.08 -31.83
C PHE A 26 24.14 16.59 -31.93
N HIS A 27 24.14 17.18 -33.13
CA HIS A 27 24.26 18.63 -33.27
C HIS A 27 22.97 19.31 -32.79
N VAL A 28 23.10 20.23 -31.83
CA VAL A 28 22.00 21.10 -31.39
C VAL A 28 22.29 22.53 -31.85
N PRO A 29 21.48 23.12 -32.76
CA PRO A 29 21.71 24.47 -33.25
C PRO A 29 21.73 25.53 -32.13
N GLN A 30 22.63 26.50 -32.22
CA GLN A 30 22.75 27.58 -31.22
C GLN A 30 21.45 28.36 -30.97
N PRO A 31 20.61 28.67 -31.99
CA PRO A 31 19.31 29.30 -31.74
C PRO A 31 18.38 28.43 -30.88
N VAL A 32 18.41 27.10 -31.05
CA VAL A 32 17.63 26.15 -30.24
C VAL A 32 18.17 26.15 -28.80
N MET A 33 19.49 26.00 -28.63
CA MET A 33 20.10 26.07 -27.29
C MET A 33 19.77 27.39 -26.60
N LYS A 34 19.83 28.53 -27.31
CA LYS A 34 19.50 29.85 -26.77
C LYS A 34 18.03 29.94 -26.36
N LYS A 35 17.10 29.36 -27.13
CA LYS A 35 15.65 29.35 -26.83
C LYS A 35 15.32 28.61 -25.53
N PHE A 36 16.07 27.55 -25.20
CA PHE A 36 15.83 26.73 -24.01
C PHE A 36 16.78 27.06 -22.85
N ARG A 37 17.76 27.96 -23.04
CA ARG A 37 18.82 28.26 -22.06
C ARG A 37 18.27 28.84 -20.75
N ASP A 38 17.19 29.60 -20.81
CA ASP A 38 16.59 30.27 -19.65
C ASP A 38 15.49 29.44 -18.96
N PHE A 39 15.16 28.24 -19.46
CA PHE A 39 14.07 27.42 -18.92
C PHE A 39 14.34 26.99 -17.47
N GLY A 40 15.60 26.69 -17.13
CA GLY A 40 16.00 26.38 -15.75
C GLY A 40 15.69 27.55 -14.82
N THR A 41 16.22 28.73 -15.12
CA THR A 41 15.99 29.95 -14.32
C THR A 41 14.51 30.32 -14.21
N ARG A 42 13.73 30.17 -15.30
CA ARG A 42 12.28 30.39 -15.27
C ARG A 42 11.56 29.38 -14.38
N GLY A 43 12.03 28.13 -14.37
CA GLY A 43 11.56 27.07 -13.47
C GLY A 43 11.88 27.40 -12.01
N ASP A 44 13.12 27.79 -11.72
CA ASP A 44 13.57 28.18 -10.38
C ASP A 44 12.73 29.34 -9.83
N THR A 45 12.52 30.39 -10.64
CA THR A 45 11.65 31.52 -10.24
C THR A 45 10.23 31.07 -9.89
N LYS A 46 9.68 30.11 -10.64
CA LYS A 46 8.33 29.57 -10.36
C LYS A 46 8.32 28.68 -9.11
N ALA A 47 9.40 27.98 -8.82
CA ALA A 47 9.56 27.23 -7.58
C ALA A 47 9.66 28.18 -6.37
N ASP A 48 10.45 29.24 -6.47
CA ASP A 48 10.58 30.27 -5.43
C ASP A 48 9.22 30.95 -5.15
N GLU A 49 8.49 31.35 -6.20
CA GLU A 49 7.13 31.92 -6.08
C GLU A 49 6.17 30.96 -5.34
N TRP A 50 6.29 29.65 -5.59
CA TRP A 50 5.48 28.63 -4.94
C TRP A 50 5.87 28.43 -3.47
N GLU A 51 7.16 28.43 -3.16
CA GLU A 51 7.65 28.31 -1.78
C GLU A 51 7.23 29.53 -0.94
N GLU A 52 7.36 30.74 -1.48
CA GLU A 52 6.87 31.97 -0.83
C GLU A 52 5.34 31.93 -0.61
N MET A 53 4.58 31.41 -1.58
CA MET A 53 3.15 31.21 -1.42
C MET A 53 2.84 30.21 -0.30
N LEU A 54 3.57 29.09 -0.22
CA LEU A 54 3.38 28.07 0.80
C LEU A 54 3.72 28.60 2.21
N LEU A 55 4.80 29.37 2.35
CA LEU A 55 5.17 30.02 3.61
C LEU A 55 4.10 31.02 4.07
N ARG A 56 3.52 31.79 3.14
CA ARG A 56 2.39 32.69 3.45
C ARG A 56 1.16 31.91 3.90
N TYR A 57 0.84 30.80 3.23
CA TYR A 57 -0.24 29.91 3.64
C TYR A 57 -0.02 29.40 5.08
N TYR A 58 1.17 28.89 5.39
CA TYR A 58 1.49 28.45 6.76
C TYR A 58 1.36 29.57 7.77
N ALA A 59 1.90 30.77 7.51
CA ALA A 59 1.79 31.90 8.41
C ALA A 59 0.32 32.33 8.66
N GLN A 60 -0.51 32.33 7.61
CA GLN A 60 -1.90 32.78 7.68
C GLN A 60 -2.81 31.78 8.40
N PHE A 61 -2.62 30.47 8.16
CA PHE A 61 -3.53 29.44 8.63
C PHE A 61 -3.07 28.76 9.93
N LYS A 62 -1.81 28.90 10.35
CA LYS A 62 -1.29 28.23 11.56
C LYS A 62 -2.10 28.51 12.83
N ALA A 63 -2.68 29.71 12.97
CA ALA A 63 -3.52 30.04 14.13
C ALA A 63 -4.98 29.57 14.00
N LYS A 64 -5.51 29.48 12.76
CA LYS A 64 -6.92 29.15 12.49
C LYS A 64 -7.14 27.64 12.33
N GLU A 65 -6.21 26.98 11.66
CA GLU A 65 -6.28 25.56 11.28
C GLU A 65 -4.92 24.88 11.51
N PRO A 66 -4.44 24.83 12.77
CA PRO A 66 -3.11 24.32 13.10
C PRO A 66 -2.89 22.87 12.65
N ASP A 67 -3.92 22.03 12.73
CA ASP A 67 -3.84 20.62 12.35
C ASP A 67 -3.66 20.42 10.84
N LEU A 68 -4.34 21.22 10.01
CA LEU A 68 -4.22 21.15 8.55
C LEU A 68 -2.85 21.64 8.08
N VAL A 69 -2.34 22.71 8.70
CA VAL A 69 -0.98 23.20 8.43
C VAL A 69 0.07 22.17 8.84
N ARG A 70 -0.09 21.53 10.01
CA ARG A 70 0.80 20.44 10.45
C ARG A 70 0.77 19.30 9.44
N ASP A 71 -0.42 18.79 9.12
CA ASP A 71 -0.62 17.64 8.23
C ASP A 71 -0.02 17.87 6.84
N LEU A 72 -0.30 19.01 6.20
CA LEU A 72 0.29 19.34 4.90
C LEU A 72 1.82 19.45 4.99
N SER A 73 2.35 20.12 6.02
CA SER A 73 3.79 20.29 6.20
C SER A 73 4.52 18.96 6.42
N GLU A 74 3.98 18.08 7.27
CA GLU A 74 4.53 16.75 7.52
C GLU A 74 4.55 15.92 6.23
N ARG A 75 3.46 15.93 5.45
CA ARG A 75 3.40 15.22 4.17
C ARG A 75 4.38 15.79 3.16
N MET A 76 4.50 17.12 3.03
CA MET A 76 5.49 17.73 2.13
C MET A 76 6.92 17.33 2.48
N GLN A 77 7.20 17.02 3.76
CA GLN A 77 8.48 16.50 4.24
C GLN A 77 8.63 14.97 4.13
N GLY A 78 7.64 14.28 3.54
CA GLY A 78 7.64 12.83 3.39
C GLY A 78 7.12 12.04 4.58
N LYS A 79 6.64 12.70 5.64
CA LYS A 79 5.98 12.05 6.78
C LYS A 79 4.49 11.88 6.49
N TYR A 80 4.15 10.77 5.83
CA TYR A 80 2.76 10.49 5.41
C TYR A 80 1.93 9.72 6.44
N LEU A 81 2.59 9.03 7.35
CA LEU A 81 1.93 8.34 8.45
C LEU A 81 2.05 9.17 9.72
N THR A 82 0.96 9.24 10.47
CA THR A 82 0.95 9.87 11.79
C THR A 82 1.65 8.96 12.78
N ASP A 83 2.33 9.52 13.78
CA ASP A 83 3.04 8.70 14.77
C ASP A 83 2.07 7.78 15.54
N ASP A 84 0.78 8.14 15.61
CA ASP A 84 -0.29 7.37 16.23
C ASP A 84 -0.83 6.21 15.38
N TRP A 85 -0.32 5.94 14.17
CA TRP A 85 -0.87 4.89 13.31
C TRP A 85 -0.90 3.51 14.01
N HIS A 86 0.09 3.21 14.86
CA HIS A 86 0.18 1.99 15.67
C HIS A 86 -0.87 1.91 16.80
N ARG A 87 -1.48 3.05 17.20
CA ARG A 87 -2.57 3.05 18.18
C ARG A 87 -3.76 2.23 17.67
N SER A 88 -4.07 2.33 16.36
CA SER A 88 -5.14 1.52 15.76
C SER A 88 -4.91 0.02 15.90
N VAL A 89 -3.66 -0.41 15.75
CA VAL A 89 -3.24 -1.80 15.93
C VAL A 89 -3.41 -2.22 17.39
N ASN A 90 -2.90 -1.43 18.33
CA ASN A 90 -2.98 -1.72 19.76
C ASN A 90 -4.43 -1.75 20.28
N ASP A 91 -5.26 -0.80 19.85
CA ASP A 91 -6.68 -0.76 20.21
C ASP A 91 -7.40 -1.99 19.67
N TYR A 92 -7.05 -2.43 18.45
CA TYR A 92 -7.59 -3.63 17.84
C TYR A 92 -7.18 -4.90 18.61
N LEU A 93 -5.89 -5.09 18.86
CA LEU A 93 -5.36 -6.22 19.63
C LEU A 93 -5.93 -6.26 21.05
N THR A 94 -6.07 -5.10 21.69
CA THR A 94 -6.66 -4.99 23.04
C THR A 94 -8.12 -5.42 23.04
N LYS A 95 -8.91 -4.90 22.09
CA LYS A 95 -10.33 -5.22 21.93
C LYS A 95 -10.58 -6.71 21.67
N TYR A 96 -9.66 -7.37 20.98
CA TYR A 96 -9.78 -8.78 20.60
C TYR A 96 -8.82 -9.70 21.39
N SER A 97 -8.21 -9.20 22.47
CA SER A 97 -7.21 -9.92 23.24
C SER A 97 -7.69 -11.27 23.77
N GLU A 98 -8.95 -11.37 24.20
CA GLU A 98 -9.54 -12.64 24.65
C GLU A 98 -9.74 -13.65 23.51
N MET A 99 -10.07 -13.19 22.30
CA MET A 99 -10.13 -14.04 21.10
C MET A 99 -8.72 -14.54 20.73
N ILE A 100 -7.77 -13.63 20.70
CA ILE A 100 -6.37 -13.90 20.34
C ILE A 100 -5.75 -14.91 21.32
N LYS A 101 -5.90 -14.70 22.63
CA LYS A 101 -5.41 -15.64 23.67
C LYS A 101 -6.01 -17.04 23.53
N SER A 102 -7.24 -17.16 23.01
CA SER A 102 -7.86 -18.47 22.77
C SER A 102 -7.30 -19.21 21.55
N ASN A 103 -6.71 -18.51 20.58
CA ASN A 103 -6.08 -19.09 19.38
C ASN A 103 -4.70 -19.70 19.61
N LEU A 104 -3.91 -19.18 20.57
CA LEU A 104 -2.61 -19.78 20.95
C LEU A 104 -2.74 -21.24 21.37
N ARG A 105 -3.93 -21.64 21.88
CA ARG A 105 -4.21 -23.02 22.31
C ARG A 105 -4.63 -23.95 21.17
N THR A 106 -5.11 -23.42 20.05
CA THR A 106 -5.67 -24.21 18.93
C THR A 106 -4.70 -24.33 17.74
N LEU A 107 -3.68 -23.47 17.63
CA LEU A 107 -2.59 -23.66 16.66
C LEU A 107 -1.57 -24.72 17.09
N HIS A 108 -1.65 -25.20 18.32
CA HIS A 108 -0.87 -26.34 18.85
C HIS A 108 -1.56 -27.70 18.62
N ASN A 109 -2.51 -27.77 17.68
CA ASN A 109 -3.36 -28.94 17.45
C ASN A 109 -2.59 -30.26 17.41
N GLU A 110 -3.14 -31.25 18.10
CA GLU A 110 -3.26 -32.62 17.58
C GLU A 110 -1.96 -33.22 17.03
N LEU A 111 -0.86 -33.08 17.77
CA LEU A 111 0.25 -34.00 17.67
C LEU A 111 0.02 -35.10 18.70
N ASP A 112 -0.12 -36.34 18.23
CA ASP A 112 -0.05 -37.53 19.05
C ASP A 112 1.14 -37.42 20.02
N GLU A 113 0.96 -37.92 21.25
CA GLU A 113 1.79 -37.71 22.46
C GLU A 113 3.25 -38.22 22.39
N ALA A 114 3.95 -38.19 21.24
CA ALA A 114 5.20 -38.92 21.06
C ALA A 114 6.44 -38.13 20.60
N ASP A 115 6.38 -36.84 20.28
CA ASP A 115 7.58 -36.12 19.79
C ASP A 115 7.89 -34.83 20.57
N GLU A 116 9.17 -34.66 20.91
CA GLU A 116 9.72 -33.56 21.71
C GLU A 116 9.42 -32.15 21.14
N PRO A 117 9.36 -31.12 21.99
CA PRO A 117 8.94 -29.77 21.58
C PRO A 117 9.96 -29.12 20.64
N VAL A 118 9.57 -28.93 19.39
CA VAL A 118 10.29 -28.06 18.45
C VAL A 118 9.92 -26.61 18.77
N ALA A 119 10.84 -25.88 19.38
CA ALA A 119 10.70 -24.44 19.60
C ALA A 119 10.58 -23.69 18.27
N MET A 120 9.37 -23.21 17.94
CA MET A 120 9.14 -22.38 16.76
C MET A 120 9.62 -20.94 17.06
N ARG A 121 10.88 -20.63 16.72
CA ARG A 121 11.39 -19.25 16.64
C ARG A 121 10.91 -18.63 15.33
N ALA A 122 9.90 -17.76 15.38
CA ALA A 122 9.60 -16.85 14.28
C ALA A 122 10.64 -15.71 14.25
N GLU A 123 11.84 -15.99 13.74
CA GLU A 123 12.80 -14.93 13.40
C GLU A 123 12.40 -14.30 12.05
N PHE A 124 11.68 -13.18 12.07
CA PHE A 124 11.52 -12.34 10.89
C PHE A 124 12.84 -11.66 10.55
N ARG A 125 13.65 -12.30 9.70
CA ARG A 125 14.92 -11.74 9.23
C ARG A 125 14.71 -10.97 7.92
N VAL A 126 14.40 -9.68 8.02
CA VAL A 126 14.40 -8.78 6.86
C VAL A 126 15.85 -8.57 6.41
N LYS A 127 16.29 -9.28 5.35
CA LYS A 127 17.54 -8.96 4.66
C LYS A 127 17.31 -7.73 3.76
N THR A 128 17.61 -6.55 4.27
CA THR A 128 17.83 -5.37 3.42
C THR A 128 19.19 -5.53 2.73
N GLY A 129 19.18 -6.04 1.50
CA GLY A 129 20.38 -6.14 0.69
C GLY A 129 20.75 -4.78 0.09
N MET A 130 21.75 -4.11 0.65
CA MET A 130 22.69 -3.27 -0.10
C MET A 130 24.04 -3.29 0.63
N GLY A 131 25.07 -3.72 -0.09
CA GLY A 131 26.44 -3.78 0.41
C GLY A 131 27.01 -2.38 0.65
N GLY A 132 27.77 -2.25 1.73
CA GLY A 132 28.47 -1.02 2.13
C GLY A 132 28.44 -0.88 3.64
N GLY A 133 29.58 -1.18 4.30
CA GLY A 133 29.69 -1.25 5.75
C GLY A 133 29.24 0.03 6.47
N GLY A 134 28.35 -0.15 7.46
CA GLY A 134 27.93 0.89 8.39
C GLY A 134 26.77 0.42 9.27
N LEU A 135 27.09 0.06 10.52
CA LEU A 135 26.22 -0.36 11.64
C LEU A 135 24.72 -0.60 11.35
N SER A 136 24.35 -1.89 11.26
CA SER A 136 22.95 -2.33 11.38
C SER A 136 22.49 -2.24 12.83
N LYS A 137 21.47 -1.44 13.13
CA LYS A 137 20.63 -1.66 14.33
C LYS A 137 19.45 -2.53 13.91
N SER A 138 19.52 -3.82 14.25
CA SER A 138 18.39 -4.73 14.21
C SER A 138 17.46 -4.42 15.40
N GLY A 139 16.26 -3.91 15.12
CA GLY A 139 15.17 -3.94 16.09
C GLY A 139 14.52 -5.31 16.02
N SER A 140 14.60 -6.08 17.10
CA SER A 140 13.80 -7.29 17.32
C SER A 140 12.63 -6.87 18.19
N PHE A 141 11.39 -7.10 17.76
CA PHE A 141 10.24 -7.02 18.64
C PHE A 141 9.48 -8.35 18.55
N CYS A 142 9.80 -9.23 19.50
CA CYS A 142 8.97 -10.36 19.86
C CYS A 142 7.88 -9.84 20.80
N LEU A 143 6.68 -10.42 20.74
CA LEU A 143 5.78 -10.41 21.89
C LEU A 143 6.59 -10.78 23.15
N ASP A 144 6.34 -10.08 24.26
CA ASP A 144 7.09 -10.25 25.51
C ASP A 144 7.25 -11.75 25.84
N GLU A 145 8.50 -12.21 25.99
CA GLU A 145 8.82 -13.63 26.28
C GLU A 145 8.10 -14.14 27.53
N THR A 146 7.76 -13.24 28.47
CA THR A 146 7.00 -13.61 29.67
C THR A 146 5.55 -13.95 29.38
N VAL A 147 4.93 -13.32 28.37
CA VAL A 147 3.54 -13.61 27.94
C VAL A 147 3.49 -14.98 27.25
N ILE A 148 4.50 -15.29 26.43
CA ILE A 148 4.65 -16.61 25.78
C ILE A 148 4.93 -17.68 26.83
N ALA A 149 5.85 -17.44 27.77
CA ALA A 149 6.21 -18.40 28.81
C ALA A 149 5.05 -18.69 29.79
N GLN A 150 4.28 -17.67 30.19
CA GLN A 150 3.11 -17.87 31.06
C GLN A 150 2.05 -18.75 30.38
N ALA A 151 1.81 -18.56 29.08
CA ALA A 151 0.86 -19.39 28.32
C ALA A 151 1.29 -20.86 28.23
N LEU A 152 2.59 -21.16 28.37
CA LEU A 152 3.17 -22.50 28.27
C LEU A 152 3.26 -23.25 29.62
N THR A 153 3.25 -22.54 30.76
CA THR A 153 3.50 -23.13 32.09
C THR A 153 2.26 -23.46 32.92
N GLU A 154 1.07 -23.01 32.53
CA GLU A 154 -0.14 -23.28 33.31
C GLU A 154 -0.74 -24.66 32.96
N PRO A 155 -0.98 -25.55 33.94
CA PRO A 155 -1.62 -26.83 33.70
C PRO A 155 -3.04 -26.63 33.15
N PRO A 156 -3.57 -27.57 32.34
CA PRO A 156 -4.85 -27.41 31.67
C PRO A 156 -5.98 -27.26 32.68
N ALA A 157 -6.45 -26.02 32.87
CA ALA A 157 -7.69 -25.77 33.57
C ALA A 157 -8.83 -26.40 32.76
N LYS A 158 -9.56 -27.34 33.38
CA LYS A 158 -10.78 -27.93 32.82
C LYS A 158 -11.64 -26.82 32.24
N ARG A 159 -12.04 -26.98 30.97
CA ARG A 159 -12.92 -26.11 30.17
C ARG A 159 -14.00 -25.46 31.05
N GLN A 160 -13.70 -24.30 31.62
CA GLN A 160 -14.71 -23.51 32.30
C GLN A 160 -15.54 -22.84 31.21
N LYS A 161 -16.83 -23.14 31.19
CA LYS A 161 -17.80 -22.31 30.48
C LYS A 161 -17.78 -20.96 31.18
N THR A 162 -16.95 -20.04 30.70
CA THR A 162 -17.10 -18.62 31.03
C THR A 162 -18.42 -18.16 30.43
N GLY A 163 -19.28 -17.60 31.27
CA GLY A 163 -20.64 -17.16 30.93
C GLY A 163 -20.68 -15.88 30.09
N GLU A 164 -19.66 -15.58 29.30
CA GLU A 164 -19.54 -14.35 28.51
C GLU A 164 -19.33 -14.72 27.04
N GLY A 165 -20.23 -14.21 26.19
CA GLY A 165 -20.30 -14.28 24.72
C GLY A 165 -19.40 -15.26 23.97
N VAL A 166 -20.00 -16.18 23.20
CA VAL A 166 -19.29 -16.95 22.17
C VAL A 166 -18.56 -15.99 21.24
N VAL A 167 -17.24 -15.98 21.30
CA VAL A 167 -16.39 -15.22 20.39
C VAL A 167 -16.57 -15.79 18.99
N LYS A 168 -17.17 -15.00 18.09
CA LYS A 168 -17.45 -15.42 16.72
C LYS A 168 -16.30 -15.02 15.81
N TYR A 169 -15.59 -16.01 15.27
CA TYR A 169 -14.55 -15.80 14.27
C TYR A 169 -15.12 -15.12 13.02
N LYS A 170 -14.37 -14.17 12.47
CA LYS A 170 -14.69 -13.49 11.22
C LYS A 170 -13.73 -13.93 10.12
N ALA A 171 -14.14 -13.79 8.87
CA ALA A 171 -13.25 -14.01 7.75
C ALA A 171 -12.13 -12.94 7.72
N GLY A 172 -10.94 -13.29 7.23
CA GLY A 172 -9.78 -12.39 7.15
C GLY A 172 -10.09 -11.05 6.47
N ARG A 173 -10.88 -11.04 5.39
CA ARG A 173 -11.33 -9.80 4.72
C ARG A 173 -12.06 -8.81 5.64
N VAL A 174 -12.79 -9.31 6.64
CA VAL A 174 -13.53 -8.47 7.59
C VAL A 174 -12.55 -7.82 8.56
N TYR A 175 -11.60 -8.60 9.07
CA TYR A 175 -10.51 -8.09 9.90
C TYR A 175 -9.65 -7.06 9.15
N VAL A 176 -9.25 -7.35 7.91
CA VAL A 176 -8.54 -6.40 7.04
C VAL A 176 -9.34 -5.11 6.87
N SER A 177 -10.64 -5.19 6.61
CA SER A 177 -11.47 -3.98 6.44
C SER A 177 -11.63 -3.18 7.73
N GLU A 178 -11.66 -3.82 8.90
CA GLU A 178 -11.73 -3.11 10.18
C GLU A 178 -10.42 -2.40 10.51
N ILE A 179 -9.28 -3.08 10.30
CA ILE A 179 -7.95 -2.49 10.51
C ILE A 179 -7.69 -1.36 9.51
N LEU A 180 -8.03 -1.57 8.23
CA LEU A 180 -7.92 -0.54 7.20
C LEU A 180 -8.78 0.69 7.54
N ARG A 181 -9.97 0.52 8.12
CA ARG A 181 -10.82 1.64 8.55
C ARG A 181 -10.07 2.54 9.52
N SER A 182 -9.49 1.95 10.57
CA SER A 182 -8.75 2.70 11.58
C SER A 182 -7.47 3.31 10.99
N PHE A 183 -6.80 2.58 10.10
CA PHE A 183 -5.62 3.09 9.39
C PHE A 183 -5.96 4.33 8.54
N VAL A 184 -7.07 4.30 7.80
CA VAL A 184 -7.60 5.41 6.99
C VAL A 184 -8.09 6.60 7.84
N GLU A 185 -8.63 6.33 9.02
CA GLU A 185 -9.13 7.36 9.95
C GLU A 185 -7.98 8.18 10.54
N LEU A 186 -6.88 7.50 10.93
CA LEU A 186 -5.72 8.15 11.54
C LEU A 186 -4.75 8.76 10.52
N ASN A 187 -4.85 8.40 9.25
CA ASN A 187 -3.90 8.83 8.22
C ASN A 187 -4.65 9.42 7.01
N PRO A 188 -4.86 10.74 6.97
CA PRO A 188 -5.60 11.35 5.87
C PRO A 188 -4.83 11.43 4.55
N SER A 189 -3.59 10.92 4.49
CA SER A 189 -2.85 10.66 3.24
C SER A 189 -3.39 9.44 2.48
N ILE A 190 -4.13 8.56 3.16
CA ILE A 190 -4.60 7.32 2.54
C ILE A 190 -5.77 7.59 1.61
N ILE A 191 -5.59 7.19 0.35
CA ILE A 191 -6.52 7.37 -0.75
C ILE A 191 -6.58 6.08 -1.57
N GLY A 192 -7.74 5.72 -2.07
CA GLY A 192 -7.89 4.47 -2.80
C GLY A 192 -9.32 3.99 -2.84
N GLY A 193 -9.54 2.73 -3.18
CA GLY A 193 -10.87 2.18 -3.24
C GLY A 193 -10.95 0.82 -3.92
N SER A 194 -12.13 0.46 -4.40
CA SER A 194 -12.39 -0.87 -4.93
C SER A 194 -12.75 -0.87 -6.41
N THR A 195 -12.48 -1.98 -7.08
CA THR A 195 -12.90 -2.25 -8.46
C THR A 195 -14.32 -2.82 -8.50
N ASP A 196 -15.28 -2.04 -7.98
CA ASP A 196 -16.72 -2.36 -7.90
C ASP A 196 -17.10 -3.54 -6.98
N VAL A 197 -16.18 -4.01 -6.16
CA VAL A 197 -16.39 -5.15 -5.25
C VAL A 197 -16.25 -4.76 -3.78
N ALA A 198 -16.52 -3.50 -3.44
CA ALA A 198 -16.32 -2.96 -2.08
C ALA A 198 -17.21 -3.64 -1.02
N SER A 199 -18.44 -3.99 -1.38
CA SER A 199 -19.35 -4.75 -0.52
C SER A 199 -18.84 -6.15 -0.19
N SER A 200 -18.07 -6.76 -1.11
CA SER A 200 -17.52 -8.11 -0.97
C SER A 200 -16.10 -8.12 -0.41
N SER A 201 -15.27 -7.15 -0.76
CA SER A 201 -13.84 -7.07 -0.42
C SER A 201 -13.55 -6.14 0.76
N GLY A 202 -14.50 -5.27 1.12
CA GLY A 202 -14.32 -4.22 2.11
C GLY A 202 -13.54 -3.00 1.58
N GLY A 203 -13.22 -2.08 2.49
CA GLY A 203 -12.37 -0.92 2.21
C GLY A 203 -13.09 0.37 1.76
N HIS A 204 -14.43 0.40 1.78
CA HIS A 204 -15.22 1.63 1.58
C HIS A 204 -15.69 2.19 2.92
N PHE A 205 -15.24 3.41 3.25
CA PHE A 205 -15.59 4.08 4.51
C PHE A 205 -16.20 5.46 4.23
N PRO A 206 -17.48 5.54 3.83
CA PRO A 206 -18.09 6.78 3.37
C PRO A 206 -18.07 7.91 4.40
N SER A 207 -18.18 7.57 5.69
CA SER A 207 -18.18 8.54 6.79
C SER A 207 -16.80 9.15 7.08
N ILE A 208 -15.72 8.52 6.60
CA ILE A 208 -14.34 8.92 6.88
C ILE A 208 -13.68 9.51 5.63
N GLN A 209 -13.89 8.88 4.47
CA GLN A 209 -13.24 9.27 3.22
C GLN A 209 -14.13 10.09 2.30
N GLY A 210 -15.46 10.05 2.45
CA GLY A 210 -16.39 10.52 1.41
C GLY A 210 -16.18 9.75 0.10
N ASN A 211 -16.55 10.34 -1.03
CA ASN A 211 -16.39 9.77 -2.37
C ASN A 211 -15.76 10.81 -3.32
N PHE A 212 -14.65 10.44 -3.95
CA PHE A 212 -13.90 11.28 -4.88
C PHE A 212 -14.62 11.36 -6.23
N LEU A 213 -15.63 12.23 -6.31
CA LEU A 213 -16.36 12.56 -7.53
C LEU A 213 -17.16 13.88 -7.35
N PRO A 214 -17.57 14.53 -8.46
CA PRO A 214 -18.44 15.69 -8.39
C PRO A 214 -19.79 15.37 -7.72
N LYS A 215 -20.36 16.34 -7.00
CA LYS A 215 -21.61 16.18 -6.24
C LYS A 215 -22.78 15.72 -7.12
N GLU A 216 -22.84 16.20 -8.35
CA GLU A 216 -23.88 15.86 -9.33
C GLU A 216 -23.90 14.37 -9.70
N HIS A 217 -22.75 13.69 -9.61
CA HIS A 217 -22.60 12.27 -9.91
C HIS A 217 -22.74 11.37 -8.67
N GLY A 218 -22.87 11.94 -7.47
CA GLY A 218 -22.92 11.22 -6.20
C GLY A 218 -24.32 10.88 -5.68
N LYS A 219 -25.36 11.08 -6.48
CA LYS A 219 -26.75 10.84 -6.05
C LYS A 219 -26.93 9.39 -5.62
N GLY A 220 -27.35 9.19 -4.36
CA GLY A 220 -27.61 7.86 -3.79
C GLY A 220 -26.38 7.17 -3.18
N LEU A 221 -25.19 7.76 -3.28
CA LEU A 221 -24.02 7.27 -2.54
C LEU A 221 -24.07 7.76 -1.09
N PRO A 222 -23.71 6.90 -0.11
CA PRO A 222 -23.49 7.35 1.27
C PRO A 222 -22.24 8.24 1.34
N GLY A 223 -22.21 9.18 2.28
CA GLY A 223 -21.06 10.07 2.52
C GLY A 223 -21.00 11.30 1.61
N ASP A 224 -20.07 12.20 1.89
CA ASP A 224 -19.86 13.41 1.06
C ASP A 224 -19.30 13.04 -0.32
N CYS A 225 -19.59 13.86 -1.32
CA CYS A 225 -19.04 13.71 -2.67
C CYS A 225 -18.27 14.99 -3.02
N SER A 226 -16.97 14.88 -3.17
CA SER A 226 -16.10 16.01 -3.43
C SER A 226 -14.75 15.54 -3.95
N PHE A 227 -14.05 16.38 -4.73
CA PHE A 227 -12.64 16.11 -5.06
C PHE A 227 -11.71 16.22 -3.84
N ALA A 228 -12.19 16.68 -2.68
CA ALA A 228 -11.47 16.61 -1.42
C ALA A 228 -11.60 15.22 -0.73
N SER A 229 -12.51 14.37 -1.18
CA SER A 229 -12.71 13.02 -0.65
C SER A 229 -11.62 12.05 -1.09
N ARG A 230 -11.51 10.89 -0.42
CA ARG A 230 -10.38 9.95 -0.57
C ARG A 230 -10.76 8.55 -1.04
N TYR A 231 -12.05 8.26 -1.25
CA TYR A 231 -12.49 6.97 -1.78
C TYR A 231 -12.76 7.07 -3.28
N ILE A 232 -12.08 6.26 -4.08
CA ILE A 232 -12.19 6.23 -5.54
C ILE A 232 -13.02 5.01 -5.96
N HIS A 233 -14.10 5.26 -6.69
CA HIS A 233 -14.90 4.22 -7.35
C HIS A 233 -14.27 3.88 -8.70
N PHE A 234 -13.43 2.85 -8.76
CA PHE A 234 -12.72 2.50 -10.00
C PHE A 234 -13.64 1.84 -11.05
N GLY A 235 -14.75 1.23 -10.61
CA GLY A 235 -15.55 0.32 -11.43
C GLY A 235 -14.80 -0.99 -11.73
N VAL A 236 -15.35 -1.83 -12.60
CA VAL A 236 -14.71 -3.08 -13.07
C VAL A 236 -13.57 -2.76 -14.03
N ARG A 237 -12.45 -2.29 -13.48
CA ARG A 237 -11.29 -1.75 -14.22
C ARG A 237 -9.98 -2.00 -13.47
N GLU A 238 -9.64 -3.25 -13.19
CA GLU A 238 -8.51 -3.65 -12.34
C GLU A 238 -7.18 -3.13 -12.86
N HIS A 239 -6.92 -3.27 -14.16
CA HIS A 239 -5.70 -2.75 -14.78
C HIS A 239 -5.60 -1.23 -14.62
N ALA A 240 -6.66 -0.50 -14.99
CA ALA A 240 -6.67 0.96 -14.90
C ALA A 240 -6.58 1.43 -13.43
N CYS A 241 -7.23 0.73 -12.50
CA CYS A 241 -7.14 0.97 -11.07
C CYS A 241 -5.68 0.98 -10.62
N VAL A 242 -4.93 -0.11 -10.87
CA VAL A 242 -3.53 -0.18 -10.43
C VAL A 242 -2.64 0.83 -11.19
N ALA A 243 -2.89 1.07 -12.48
CA ALA A 243 -2.15 2.10 -13.22
C ALA A 243 -2.38 3.52 -12.69
N ILE A 244 -3.61 3.85 -12.29
CA ILE A 244 -3.94 5.11 -11.61
C ILE A 244 -3.23 5.19 -10.26
N LEU A 245 -3.23 4.10 -9.47
CA LEU A 245 -2.53 4.06 -8.19
C LEU A 245 -1.01 4.22 -8.34
N ASN A 246 -0.41 3.74 -9.44
CA ASN A 246 0.99 4.04 -9.75
C ASN A 246 1.22 5.54 -9.91
N GLY A 247 0.33 6.22 -10.65
CA GLY A 247 0.34 7.68 -10.77
C GLY A 247 0.20 8.39 -9.42
N ILE A 248 -0.75 7.94 -8.58
CA ILE A 248 -0.94 8.49 -7.23
C ILE A 248 0.28 8.25 -6.34
N SER A 249 0.89 7.07 -6.38
CA SER A 249 2.10 6.76 -5.59
C SER A 249 3.31 7.59 -6.03
N SER A 250 3.40 7.87 -7.35
CA SER A 250 4.43 8.73 -7.93
C SER A 250 4.26 10.20 -7.57
N TYR A 251 3.02 10.60 -7.25
CA TYR A 251 2.71 11.92 -6.70
C TYR A 251 3.06 11.97 -5.20
N ALA A 252 3.41 13.15 -4.69
CA ALA A 252 3.77 13.33 -3.29
C ALA A 252 2.52 13.31 -2.37
N CYS A 253 2.73 13.11 -1.06
CA CYS A 253 1.73 13.34 -0.01
C CYS A 253 0.58 12.33 0.12
N LEU A 254 0.54 11.28 -0.70
CA LEU A 254 -0.55 10.30 -0.73
C LEU A 254 -0.08 8.85 -0.56
N ILE A 255 -0.91 8.03 0.09
CA ILE A 255 -0.70 6.60 0.33
C ILE A 255 -1.83 5.84 -0.40
N PRO A 256 -1.54 5.25 -1.58
CA PRO A 256 -2.53 4.53 -2.37
C PRO A 256 -2.87 3.14 -1.83
N TYR A 257 -4.14 2.73 -1.91
CA TYR A 257 -4.58 1.35 -1.73
C TYR A 257 -5.65 0.93 -2.75
N CYS A 258 -5.81 -0.37 -2.98
CA CYS A 258 -7.03 -0.91 -3.58
C CYS A 258 -7.47 -2.24 -2.98
N THR A 259 -8.76 -2.54 -3.17
CA THR A 259 -9.37 -3.82 -2.84
C THR A 259 -10.00 -4.47 -4.07
N MET A 260 -9.70 -5.74 -4.31
CA MET A 260 -10.33 -6.58 -5.34
C MET A 260 -10.29 -8.07 -4.96
N PHE A 261 -10.87 -8.95 -5.78
CA PHE A 261 -10.68 -10.39 -5.61
C PHE A 261 -9.29 -10.79 -6.08
N THR A 262 -8.67 -11.73 -5.37
CA THR A 262 -7.29 -12.14 -5.62
C THR A 262 -7.09 -12.61 -7.05
N VAL A 263 -8.05 -13.38 -7.59
CA VAL A 263 -8.04 -13.87 -8.97
C VAL A 263 -7.95 -12.73 -10.01
N PHE A 264 -8.57 -11.58 -9.75
CA PHE A 264 -8.61 -10.47 -10.70
C PHE A 264 -7.34 -9.61 -10.71
N TYR A 265 -6.38 -9.82 -9.80
CA TYR A 265 -5.05 -9.23 -9.97
C TYR A 265 -4.38 -9.69 -11.26
N GLN A 266 -4.78 -10.83 -11.84
CA GLN A 266 -4.33 -11.25 -13.18
C GLN A 266 -4.60 -10.19 -14.26
N TYR A 267 -5.73 -9.48 -14.20
CA TYR A 267 -6.04 -8.36 -15.11
C TYR A 267 -5.10 -7.17 -14.92
N ALA A 268 -4.58 -6.98 -13.69
CA ALA A 268 -3.75 -5.84 -13.32
C ALA A 268 -2.24 -6.13 -13.29
N LEU A 269 -1.81 -7.37 -13.56
CA LEU A 269 -0.40 -7.79 -13.45
C LEU A 269 0.61 -6.87 -14.12
N PRO A 270 0.37 -6.34 -15.35
CA PRO A 270 1.32 -5.42 -15.97
C PRO A 270 1.50 -4.14 -15.14
N ALA A 271 0.42 -3.59 -14.60
CA ALA A 271 0.46 -2.39 -13.77
C ALA A 271 1.09 -2.66 -12.38
N VAL A 272 0.81 -3.82 -11.76
CA VAL A 272 1.49 -4.26 -10.52
C VAL A 272 2.99 -4.43 -10.75
N ARG A 273 3.38 -4.99 -11.90
CA ARG A 273 4.79 -5.11 -12.31
C ARG A 273 5.44 -3.75 -12.48
N MET A 274 4.77 -2.78 -13.09
CA MET A 274 5.26 -1.41 -13.19
C MET A 274 5.43 -0.76 -11.81
N ALA A 275 4.49 -0.98 -10.88
CA ALA A 275 4.64 -0.51 -9.50
C ALA A 275 5.89 -1.09 -8.84
N SER A 276 6.10 -2.39 -9.01
CA SER A 276 7.21 -3.14 -8.42
C SER A 276 8.56 -2.68 -8.98
N ILE A 277 8.67 -2.44 -10.28
CA ILE A 277 9.88 -1.90 -10.94
C ILE A 277 10.16 -0.47 -10.46
N SER A 278 9.11 0.37 -10.42
CA SER A 278 9.21 1.77 -10.01
C SER A 278 9.32 1.96 -8.49
N LYS A 279 9.27 0.87 -7.71
CA LYS A 279 9.31 0.86 -6.24
C LYS A 279 8.21 1.71 -5.61
N PHE A 280 7.03 1.73 -6.21
CA PHE A 280 5.87 2.42 -5.67
C PHE A 280 5.24 1.61 -4.53
N PRO A 281 5.22 2.15 -3.30
CA PRO A 281 4.51 1.50 -2.20
C PRO A 281 3.01 1.71 -2.43
N ILE A 282 2.30 0.61 -2.72
CA ILE A 282 0.85 0.57 -2.91
C ILE A 282 0.32 -0.62 -2.10
N LEU A 283 -0.72 -0.41 -1.30
CA LEU A 283 -1.39 -1.48 -0.57
C LEU A 283 -2.38 -2.21 -1.48
N TYR A 284 -2.02 -3.41 -1.91
CA TYR A 284 -2.90 -4.32 -2.63
C TYR A 284 -3.62 -5.25 -1.66
N ILE A 285 -4.95 -5.15 -1.59
CA ILE A 285 -5.77 -6.07 -0.79
C ILE A 285 -6.47 -7.03 -1.75
N GLY A 286 -6.07 -8.30 -1.71
CA GLY A 286 -6.73 -9.41 -2.40
C GLY A 286 -7.58 -10.22 -1.45
N THR A 287 -8.88 -10.29 -1.71
CA THR A 287 -9.83 -11.13 -0.95
C THR A 287 -10.22 -12.36 -1.78
N HIS A 288 -11.01 -13.30 -1.22
CA HIS A 288 -11.44 -14.52 -1.92
C HIS A 288 -10.24 -15.24 -2.56
N ASP A 289 -9.29 -15.62 -1.73
CA ASP A 289 -7.92 -15.98 -2.12
C ASP A 289 -7.71 -17.49 -2.33
N SER A 290 -8.78 -18.29 -2.33
CA SER A 290 -8.72 -19.75 -2.45
C SER A 290 -9.96 -20.33 -3.12
N ILE A 291 -10.02 -21.66 -3.15
CA ILE A 291 -11.20 -22.46 -3.51
C ILE A 291 -12.45 -22.14 -2.66
N ASP A 292 -12.27 -21.54 -1.47
CA ASP A 292 -13.34 -21.27 -0.50
C ASP A 292 -14.28 -20.13 -0.90
N VAL A 293 -14.05 -19.50 -2.07
CA VAL A 293 -15.07 -18.66 -2.71
C VAL A 293 -16.35 -19.45 -3.00
N GLY A 294 -16.26 -20.78 -3.17
CA GLY A 294 -17.41 -21.66 -3.30
C GLY A 294 -18.03 -21.66 -4.70
N GLU A 295 -19.31 -21.31 -4.77
CA GLU A 295 -20.19 -21.52 -5.92
C GLU A 295 -19.83 -20.68 -7.16
N ASP A 296 -19.07 -19.60 -7.00
CA ASP A 296 -18.53 -18.81 -8.13
C ASP A 296 -17.60 -19.65 -9.03
N GLY A 297 -17.08 -20.76 -8.49
CA GLY A 297 -16.44 -21.82 -9.27
C GLY A 297 -15.03 -21.47 -9.78
N PRO A 298 -14.47 -22.29 -10.68
CA PRO A 298 -13.04 -22.28 -11.01
C PRO A 298 -12.58 -20.97 -11.67
N THR A 299 -13.48 -20.16 -12.22
CA THR A 299 -13.14 -18.85 -12.80
C THR A 299 -12.83 -17.80 -11.74
N HIS A 300 -13.27 -18.01 -10.50
CA HIS A 300 -13.07 -17.10 -9.37
C HIS A 300 -12.12 -17.63 -8.30
N GLN A 301 -11.70 -18.89 -8.43
CA GLN A 301 -10.84 -19.59 -7.47
C GLN A 301 -9.37 -19.43 -7.87
N PRO A 302 -8.59 -18.56 -7.22
CA PRO A 302 -7.18 -18.41 -7.56
C PRO A 302 -6.40 -19.67 -7.13
N VAL A 303 -5.59 -20.20 -8.06
CA VAL A 303 -4.68 -21.32 -7.77
C VAL A 303 -3.22 -20.87 -7.96
N GLU A 304 -2.90 -20.34 -9.13
CA GLU A 304 -1.56 -19.92 -9.56
C GLU A 304 -1.24 -18.45 -9.28
N VAL A 305 -2.22 -17.66 -8.84
CA VAL A 305 -2.05 -16.21 -8.68
C VAL A 305 -1.05 -15.85 -7.58
N LEU A 306 -1.13 -16.50 -6.42
CA LEU A 306 -0.18 -16.26 -5.33
C LEU A 306 1.27 -16.57 -5.70
N PRO A 307 1.63 -17.74 -6.28
CA PRO A 307 3.00 -17.99 -6.72
C PRO A 307 3.44 -17.02 -7.84
N GLN A 308 2.54 -16.62 -8.74
CA GLN A 308 2.84 -15.63 -9.77
C GLN A 308 3.20 -14.26 -9.18
N LEU A 309 2.44 -13.79 -8.18
CA LEU A 309 2.74 -12.55 -7.46
C LEU A 309 4.05 -12.67 -6.67
N ARG A 310 4.29 -13.81 -5.99
CA ARG A 310 5.55 -14.06 -5.24
C ARG A 310 6.79 -14.12 -6.13
N ALA A 311 6.64 -14.57 -7.37
CA ALA A 311 7.72 -14.60 -8.34
C ALA A 311 8.09 -13.19 -8.87
N MET A 312 7.25 -12.19 -8.62
CA MET A 312 7.49 -10.82 -9.06
C MET A 312 8.54 -10.12 -8.18
N PRO A 313 9.66 -9.65 -8.75
CA PRO A 313 10.69 -8.96 -7.98
C PRO A 313 10.15 -7.67 -7.33
N ASN A 314 10.59 -7.39 -6.10
CA ASN A 314 10.22 -6.20 -5.33
C ASN A 314 8.70 -6.05 -5.07
N LEU A 315 7.96 -7.17 -5.09
CA LEU A 315 6.59 -7.25 -4.60
C LEU A 315 6.57 -8.11 -3.33
N LEU A 316 6.09 -7.54 -2.22
CA LEU A 316 5.88 -8.29 -0.99
C LEU A 316 4.47 -8.86 -0.97
N VAL A 317 4.35 -10.18 -0.84
CA VAL A 317 3.07 -10.88 -0.81
C VAL A 317 2.91 -11.59 0.52
N ILE A 318 2.01 -11.07 1.36
CA ILE A 318 1.66 -11.64 2.67
C ILE A 318 0.26 -12.24 2.55
N ARG A 319 0.11 -13.50 2.98
CA ARG A 319 -1.18 -14.20 3.04
C ARG A 319 -1.44 -14.56 4.51
N PRO A 320 -2.08 -13.66 5.28
CA PRO A 320 -2.19 -13.82 6.72
C PRO A 320 -3.21 -14.92 7.07
N ALA A 321 -2.88 -15.74 8.06
CA ALA A 321 -3.72 -16.83 8.57
C ALA A 321 -4.76 -16.35 9.58
N ASP A 322 -4.43 -15.31 10.35
CA ASP A 322 -5.29 -14.76 11.39
C ASP A 322 -5.16 -13.24 11.52
N VAL A 323 -5.76 -12.69 12.59
CA VAL A 323 -5.78 -11.25 12.81
C VAL A 323 -4.45 -10.67 13.28
N GLU A 324 -3.60 -11.46 13.96
CA GLU A 324 -2.27 -11.01 14.36
C GLU A 324 -1.36 -10.88 13.14
N GLU A 325 -1.43 -11.84 12.22
CA GLU A 325 -0.69 -11.75 10.96
C GLU A 325 -1.21 -10.62 10.06
N ILE A 326 -2.52 -10.31 10.09
CA ILE A 326 -3.06 -9.13 9.38
C ILE A 326 -2.47 -7.85 9.98
N VAL A 327 -2.44 -7.73 11.30
CA VAL A 327 -1.81 -6.60 11.99
C VAL A 327 -0.35 -6.47 11.56
N GLY A 328 0.44 -7.54 11.66
CA GLY A 328 1.85 -7.54 11.25
C GLY A 328 2.03 -7.17 9.77
N ALA A 329 1.11 -7.57 8.89
CA ALA A 329 1.14 -7.16 7.48
C ALA A 329 0.97 -5.64 7.31
N PHE A 330 0.08 -5.01 8.07
CA PHE A 330 -0.08 -3.55 8.08
C PHE A 330 1.13 -2.84 8.69
N GLU A 331 1.77 -3.42 9.70
CA GLU A 331 2.99 -2.86 10.28
C GLU A 331 4.15 -2.87 9.28
N VAL A 332 4.40 -4.01 8.64
CA VAL A 332 5.42 -4.13 7.58
C VAL A 332 5.13 -3.17 6.42
N TYR A 333 3.85 -2.95 6.09
CA TYR A 333 3.47 -1.97 5.08
C TYR A 333 3.77 -0.53 5.54
N ALA A 334 3.42 -0.18 6.78
CA ALA A 334 3.66 1.14 7.35
C ALA A 334 5.16 1.49 7.40
N GLU A 335 6.02 0.52 7.71
CA GLU A 335 7.48 0.68 7.71
C GLU A 335 8.06 1.10 6.36
N GLN A 336 7.38 0.78 5.25
CA GLN A 336 7.79 1.21 3.92
C GLN A 336 7.70 2.74 3.74
N TYR A 337 6.87 3.42 4.51
CA TYR A 337 6.75 4.88 4.45
C TYR A 337 7.64 5.61 5.46
N THR A 338 8.05 4.95 6.54
CA THR A 338 8.98 5.53 7.52
C THR A 338 10.44 5.38 7.09
N THR A 339 10.80 4.28 6.43
CA THR A 339 12.20 3.93 6.15
C THR A 339 12.70 4.38 4.78
N ARG A 340 11.81 4.51 3.78
CA ARG A 340 12.18 4.51 2.34
C ARG A 340 12.09 5.84 1.58
N ARG A 341 11.90 7.01 2.22
CA ARG A 341 11.86 8.30 1.50
C ARG A 341 12.88 9.36 1.99
N ARG A 342 14.13 8.97 2.20
CA ARG A 342 15.30 9.90 2.15
C ARG A 342 15.96 9.93 0.76
N ILE A 343 15.17 9.84 -0.30
CA ILE A 343 15.66 10.09 -1.66
C ILE A 343 14.69 11.09 -2.28
N HIS A 344 14.92 12.36 -1.99
CA HIS A 344 14.95 13.44 -2.96
C HIS A 344 15.71 14.62 -2.37
#